data_AF-A0A1G7HR32-F1
#
_entry.id   AF-A0A1G7HR32-F1
#
_cell.length_a   1.000
_cell.length_b   1.000
_cell.length_c   1.000
_cell.angle_alpha   90.00
_cell.angle_beta   90.00
_cell.angle_gamma   90.00
#
_symmetry.space_group_name_H-M   'P 1'
#
loop_
_entity.id
_entity.type
_entity.pdbx_description
1 polymer ?
#
loop_
_entity_poly.entity_id
_entity_poly.type
_entity_poly.pdbx_seq_one_letter_code
_entity_poly.pdbx_strand_id
1 'polypeptide(L)'
;MRRFWIGFALVALLVAGGLSYFASPDPDGLDTVALNGCTETDAGLQGTCIAQHATEHHTSASPLADYSVFGGHGTVGPAGIIGVLVVLVLAGGLFRLLRRRAPRG
;
A
#
# COMPACT_ATOMS: atom_id res chain seq x y z
N MET A 1 8.09 -2.39 -27.86
CA MET A 1 7.27 -2.60 -26.65
C MET A 1 7.95 -3.38 -25.52
N ARG A 2 8.66 -4.50 -25.75
CA ARG A 2 9.26 -5.29 -24.65
C ARG A 2 10.19 -4.49 -23.71
N ARG A 3 11.03 -3.62 -24.27
CA ARG A 3 11.94 -2.75 -23.50
C ARG A 3 11.20 -1.76 -22.60
N PHE A 4 10.06 -1.23 -23.05
CA PHE A 4 9.21 -0.33 -22.27
C PHE A 4 8.64 -1.05 -21.05
N TRP A 5 8.08 -2.25 -21.21
CA TRP A 5 7.53 -3.01 -20.09
C TRP A 5 8.57 -3.38 -19.03
N ILE A 6 9.78 -3.73 -19.46
CA ILE A 6 10.90 -4.00 -18.55
C ILE A 6 11.28 -2.72 -17.79
N GLY A 7 11.45 -1.60 -18.50
CA GLY A 7 11.77 -0.31 -17.88
C GLY A 7 10.69 0.13 -16.89
N PHE A 8 9.42 0.03 -17.26
CA PHE A 8 8.29 0.34 -16.38
C PHE A 8 8.29 -0.54 -15.13
N ALA A 9 8.48 -1.86 -15.27
CA ALA A 9 8.55 -2.77 -14.13
C ALA A 9 9.72 -2.44 -13.19
N LEU A 10 10.89 -2.09 -13.74
CA LEU A 10 12.03 -1.67 -12.94
C LEU A 10 11.75 -0.39 -12.17
N VAL A 11 11.16 0.62 -12.81
CA VAL A 11 10.78 1.88 -12.15
C VAL A 11 9.74 1.62 -11.06
N ALA A 12 8.73 0.79 -11.32
CA ALA A 12 7.71 0.44 -10.33
C ALA A 12 8.32 -0.24 -9.10
N LEU A 13 9.24 -1.19 -9.29
CA LEU A 13 9.95 -1.86 -8.20
C LEU A 13 10.87 -0.91 -7.43
N LEU A 14 11.54 0.02 -8.12
CA LEU A 14 12.40 1.01 -7.48
C LEU A 14 11.57 1.98 -6.63
N VAL A 15 10.42 2.41 -7.12
CA VAL A 15 9.50 3.26 -6.36
C VAL A 15 8.95 2.53 -5.14
N ALA A 16 8.38 1.34 -5.34
CA ALA A 16 7.74 0.57 -4.27
C ALA A 16 8.73 0.00 -3.23
N GLY A 17 9.95 -0.32 -3.65
CA GLY A 17 10.96 -0.94 -2.80
C GLY A 17 11.96 0.05 -2.21
N GLY A 18 12.38 1.05 -2.98
CA GLY A 18 13.44 1.97 -2.60
C GLY A 18 12.92 3.32 -2.13
N LEU A 19 12.16 4.01 -2.99
CA LEU A 19 11.67 5.36 -2.67
C LEU A 19 10.68 5.38 -1.51
N SER A 20 9.97 4.28 -1.25
CA SER A 20 9.04 4.17 -0.11
C SER A 20 9.68 4.41 1.26
N TYR A 21 11.00 4.17 1.42
CA TYR A 21 11.70 4.48 2.67
C TYR A 21 11.90 5.98 2.91
N PHE A 22 11.79 6.79 1.86
CA PHE A 22 11.91 8.24 1.94
C PHE A 22 10.55 8.94 2.07
N ALA A 23 9.46 8.17 2.19
CA ALA A 23 8.15 8.72 2.47
C ALA A 23 8.17 9.39 3.86
N SER A 24 7.49 10.55 3.97
CA SER A 24 7.42 11.27 5.25
C SER A 24 6.61 10.45 6.27
N PRO A 25 7.05 10.38 7.54
CA PRO A 25 6.26 9.82 8.64
C PRO A 25 5.23 10.81 9.21
N ASP A 26 5.29 12.08 8.80
CA ASP A 26 4.36 13.11 9.26
C ASP A 26 2.93 12.86 8.73
N PRO A 27 1.88 13.27 9.48
CA PRO A 27 0.50 13.07 9.07
C PRO A 27 0.24 13.72 7.72
N ASP A 28 -0.35 12.95 6.81
CA ASP A 28 -0.75 13.47 5.51
C ASP A 28 -2.02 14.34 5.61
N GLY A 29 -2.51 14.83 4.48
CA GLY A 29 -3.71 15.67 4.47
C GLY A 29 -4.97 14.95 4.96
N LEU A 30 -5.07 13.63 4.78
CA LEU A 30 -6.21 12.85 5.25
C LEU A 30 -6.11 12.63 6.76
N ASP A 31 -4.94 12.27 7.25
CA ASP A 31 -4.68 12.05 8.67
C ASP A 31 -4.86 13.35 9.46
N THR A 32 -4.38 14.48 8.93
CA THR A 32 -4.54 15.80 9.54
C THR A 32 -6.03 16.15 9.71
N VAL A 33 -6.87 15.83 8.73
CA VAL A 33 -8.32 16.06 8.83
C VAL A 33 -8.96 15.07 9.81
N ALA A 34 -8.53 13.81 9.81
CA ALA A 34 -9.03 12.79 10.73
C ALA A 34 -8.71 13.12 12.19
N LEU A 35 -7.55 13.73 12.44
CA LEU A 35 -7.06 14.17 13.76
C LEU A 35 -7.56 15.57 14.15
N ASN A 36 -8.22 16.31 13.25
CA ASN A 36 -8.67 17.66 13.52
C ASN A 36 -9.67 17.68 14.71
N GLY A 37 -9.37 18.48 15.73
CA GLY A 37 -10.14 18.51 16.99
C GLY A 37 -9.65 17.53 18.06
N CYS A 38 -8.58 16.78 17.78
CA CYS A 38 -7.84 15.99 18.75
C CYS A 38 -6.41 16.48 18.94
N THR A 39 -5.88 16.18 20.11
CA THR A 39 -4.45 16.26 20.44
C THR A 39 -3.98 14.87 20.82
N GLU A 40 -2.87 14.45 20.24
CA GLU A 40 -2.18 13.20 20.60
C GLU A 40 -1.38 13.43 21.90
N THR A 41 -1.57 12.56 22.89
CA THR A 41 -0.77 12.54 24.13
C THR A 41 -0.28 11.12 24.40
N ASP A 42 0.60 10.96 25.40
CA ASP A 42 1.10 9.64 25.82
C ASP A 42 0.00 8.66 26.23
N ALA A 43 -1.19 9.16 26.60
CA ALA A 43 -2.34 8.33 26.99
C ALA A 43 -3.31 8.04 25.82
N GLY A 44 -2.99 8.48 24.59
CA GLY A 44 -3.81 8.33 23.39
C GLY A 44 -4.34 9.66 22.86
N LEU A 45 -5.43 9.61 22.06
CA LEU A 45 -6.07 10.80 21.48
C LEU A 45 -7.07 11.44 22.47
N GLN A 46 -6.93 12.74 22.76
CA GLN A 46 -7.89 13.51 23.56
C GLN A 46 -8.56 14.60 22.72
N GLY A 47 -9.84 14.85 22.95
CA GLY A 47 -10.62 15.90 22.27
C GLY A 47 -11.92 15.35 21.67
N THR A 48 -12.32 15.84 20.51
CA THR A 48 -13.40 15.26 19.68
C THR A 48 -12.98 15.31 18.21
N CYS A 49 -12.70 14.14 17.61
CA CYS A 49 -12.32 14.01 16.21
C CYS A 49 -12.74 12.66 15.63
N ILE A 50 -12.60 12.50 14.31
CA ILE A 50 -12.98 11.28 13.59
C ILE A 50 -12.11 10.09 14.02
N ALA A 51 -10.81 10.31 14.25
CA ALA A 51 -9.87 9.26 14.61
C ALA A 51 -10.19 8.54 15.93
N GLN A 52 -10.95 9.15 16.86
CA GLN A 52 -11.36 8.48 18.10
C GLN A 52 -12.29 7.28 17.91
N HIS A 53 -12.97 7.25 16.77
CA HIS A 53 -13.85 6.14 16.41
C HIS A 53 -13.16 5.12 15.50
N ALA A 54 -11.85 5.23 15.31
CA ALA A 54 -11.07 4.20 14.65
C ALA A 54 -11.20 2.89 15.44
N THR A 55 -11.56 1.82 14.72
CA THR A 55 -11.71 0.48 15.28
C THR A 55 -10.82 -0.47 14.53
N GLU A 56 -10.35 -1.50 15.21
CA GLU A 56 -9.57 -2.56 14.58
C GLU A 56 -10.36 -3.18 13.41
N HIS A 57 -9.72 -3.23 12.25
CA HIS A 57 -10.30 -3.85 11.06
C HIS A 57 -10.00 -5.35 11.04
N HIS A 58 -10.84 -6.17 10.40
CA HIS A 58 -10.63 -7.63 10.33
C HIS A 58 -9.29 -8.05 9.73
N THR A 59 -8.66 -7.19 8.95
CA THR A 59 -7.37 -7.42 8.31
C THR A 59 -6.20 -6.74 9.03
N SER A 60 -6.39 -6.15 10.21
CA SER A 60 -5.28 -5.53 10.96
C SER A 60 -4.25 -6.57 11.42
N ALA A 61 -4.68 -7.81 11.66
CA ALA A 61 -3.79 -8.95 11.93
C ALA A 61 -3.15 -9.56 10.67
N SER A 62 -3.37 -8.97 9.48
CA SER A 62 -2.78 -9.47 8.23
C SER A 62 -1.26 -9.28 8.24
N PRO A 63 -0.49 -10.22 7.66
CA PRO A 63 0.96 -10.10 7.56
C PRO A 63 1.44 -8.92 6.71
N LEU A 64 0.54 -8.24 5.99
CA LEU A 64 0.82 -7.05 5.18
C LEU A 64 0.15 -5.77 5.73
N ALA A 65 -0.39 -5.82 6.94
CA ALA A 65 -0.97 -4.64 7.58
C ALA A 65 0.09 -3.57 7.84
N ASP A 66 -0.34 -2.31 7.84
CA ASP A 66 0.51 -1.14 8.08
C ASP A 66 1.73 -1.05 7.17
N TYR A 67 1.60 -1.56 5.93
CA TYR A 67 2.67 -1.65 4.95
C TYR A 67 3.91 -2.39 5.49
N SER A 68 3.73 -3.32 6.42
CA SER A 68 4.80 -4.12 6.99
C SER A 68 4.78 -5.54 6.45
N VAL A 69 5.83 -6.32 6.71
CA VAL A 69 5.88 -7.76 6.48
C VAL A 69 5.97 -8.42 7.86
N PHE A 70 4.88 -9.08 8.26
CA PHE A 70 4.70 -9.69 9.58
C PHE A 70 4.97 -8.73 10.76
N GLY A 71 4.59 -7.46 10.64
CA GLY A 71 4.83 -6.45 11.70
C GLY A 71 6.30 -6.04 11.84
N GLY A 72 7.17 -6.41 10.88
CA GLY A 72 8.58 -6.05 10.90
C GLY A 72 8.79 -4.55 10.71
N HIS A 73 9.55 -3.92 11.59
CA HIS A 73 9.89 -2.50 11.47
C HIS A 73 10.79 -2.29 10.23
N GLY A 74 10.51 -1.25 9.44
CA GLY A 74 11.31 -0.95 8.24
C GLY A 74 11.14 -1.96 7.10
N THR A 75 9.99 -2.65 7.02
CA THR A 75 9.70 -3.61 5.94
C THR A 75 8.79 -3.05 4.84
N VAL A 76 8.63 -1.73 4.78
CA VAL A 76 7.80 -1.02 3.79
C VAL A 76 8.21 -1.32 2.35
N GLY A 77 9.51 -1.41 2.06
CA GLY A 77 10.00 -1.74 0.73
C GLY A 77 9.61 -3.15 0.27
N PRO A 78 9.93 -4.20 1.04
CA PRO A 78 9.46 -5.56 0.76
C PRO A 78 7.94 -5.68 0.61
N ALA A 79 7.16 -5.03 1.49
CA ALA A 79 5.69 -5.02 1.39
C ALA A 79 5.22 -4.41 0.06
N GLY A 80 5.81 -3.27 -0.33
CA GLY A 80 5.55 -2.62 -1.63
C GLY A 80 5.91 -3.50 -2.83
N ILE A 81 7.07 -4.16 -2.82
CA ILE A 81 7.49 -5.09 -3.88
C ILE A 81 6.51 -6.26 -4.02
N ILE A 82 6.09 -6.86 -2.90
CA ILE A 82 5.09 -7.94 -2.90
C ILE A 82 3.79 -7.46 -3.54
N GLY A 83 3.31 -6.27 -3.17
CA GLY A 83 2.12 -5.67 -3.77
C GLY A 83 2.22 -5.50 -5.29
N VAL A 84 3.34 -4.97 -5.79
CA VAL A 84 3.59 -4.82 -7.23
C VAL A 84 3.57 -6.17 -7.94
N LEU A 85 4.25 -7.18 -7.40
CA LEU A 85 4.29 -8.53 -8.00
C LEU A 85 2.90 -9.16 -8.05
N VAL A 86 2.11 -9.04 -6.98
CA VAL A 86 0.74 -9.56 -6.94
C VAL A 86 -0.12 -8.92 -8.03
N VAL A 87 -0.08 -7.59 -8.18
CA VAL A 87 -0.85 -6.89 -9.23
C VAL A 87 -0.40 -7.31 -10.62
N LEU A 88 0.91 -7.43 -10.88
CA LEU A 88 1.43 -7.86 -12.18
C LEU A 88 0.96 -9.27 -12.54
N VAL A 89 0.97 -10.20 -11.57
CA VAL A 89 0.51 -11.57 -11.76
C VAL A 89 -1.00 -11.61 -12.03
N LEU A 90 -1.80 -10.90 -11.21
CA LEU A 90 -3.26 -10.89 -11.34
C LEU A 90 -3.70 -10.23 -12.64
N ALA A 91 -3.21 -9.02 -12.94
CA ALA A 91 -3.54 -8.32 -14.16
C ALA A 91 -3.05 -9.09 -15.39
N GLY A 92 -1.78 -9.52 -15.39
CA GLY A 92 -1.21 -10.32 -16.49
C GLY A 92 -1.96 -11.63 -16.73
N GLY A 93 -2.33 -12.33 -15.66
CA GLY A 93 -3.14 -13.55 -15.69
C GLY A 93 -4.54 -13.30 -16.25
N LEU A 94 -5.22 -12.26 -15.75
CA LEU A 94 -6.55 -11.88 -16.20
C LEU A 94 -6.56 -11.49 -17.68
N PHE A 95 -5.65 -10.63 -18.12
CA PHE A 95 -5.51 -10.26 -19.54
C PHE A 95 -5.21 -11.47 -20.43
N ARG A 96 -4.36 -12.40 -19.96
CA ARG A 96 -4.07 -13.64 -20.70
C ARG A 96 -5.31 -14.53 -20.81
N LEU A 97 -6.12 -14.63 -19.76
CA LEU A 97 -7.37 -15.38 -19.77
C LEU A 97 -8.40 -14.75 -20.72
N LEU A 98 -8.57 -13.43 -20.65
CA LEU A 98 -9.50 -12.69 -21.52
C LEU A 98 -9.08 -12.77 -23.00
N ARG A 99 -7.77 -12.66 -23.29
CA ARG A 99 -7.25 -12.82 -24.66
C ARG A 99 -7.54 -14.20 -25.24
N ARG A 100 -7.56 -15.25 -24.41
CA ARG A 100 -7.90 -16.61 -24.85
C ARG A 100 -9.40 -16.77 -25.16
N ARG A 101 -10.26 -15.89 -24.63
CA ARG A 101 -11.71 -15.91 -24.87
C ARG A 101 -12.15 -15.00 -26.02
N ALA A 102 -11.24 -14.23 -26.64
CA ALA A 102 -11.55 -13.45 -27.82
C ALA A 102 -11.96 -14.43 -28.96
N PRO A 103 -13.23 -14.41 -29.41
CA PRO A 103 -13.65 -15.22 -30.53
C PRO A 103 -12.82 -14.84 -31.75
N ARG A 104 -12.36 -15.83 -32.52
CA ARG A 104 -11.92 -15.59 -33.89
C ARG A 104 -13.18 -15.22 -34.69
N GLY A 105 -13.51 -13.93 -34.73
CA GLY A 105 -14.42 -13.34 -35.70
C GLY A 105 -13.67 -13.01 -36.97
#